data_AF-A0A9X1TN79-F1
#
_entry.id   AF-A0A9X1TN79-F1
#
_cell.length_a   1.000
_cell.length_b   1.000
_cell.length_c   1.000
_cell.angle_alpha   90.00
_cell.angle_beta   90.00
_cell.angle_gamma   90.00
#
_symmetry.space_group_name_H-M   'P 1'
#
loop_
_entity.id
_entity.type
_entity.pdbx_description
1 polymer ?
#
loop_
_entity_poly.entity_id
_entity_poly.type
_entity_poly.pdbx_seq_one_letter_code
_entity_poly.pdbx_strand_id
1 'polypeptide(L)'
;MHQPRRRDRRLARRLPSESAQRRAFRLPAEGADVVLVGYFSAKQKDFETLMASATTELAAHGARVVAQIVQRRGVSDGGVQKMGLPYSSRTLLTYGKVREVAQACDQANADAVIFVASLTERQQRTLTGMLGRPAVSLSDILAAD
;
A
#
# COMPACT_ATOMS: atom_id res chain seq x y z
N MET A 1 20.39 14.45 -57.62
CA MET A 1 19.10 13.95 -57.11
C MET A 1 19.34 13.19 -55.80
N HIS A 2 19.21 13.83 -54.64
CA HIS A 2 19.13 13.15 -53.34
C HIS A 2 18.32 14.02 -52.37
N GLN A 3 17.15 13.53 -51.97
CA GLN A 3 16.32 14.15 -50.93
C GLN A 3 16.83 13.73 -49.54
N PRO A 4 16.89 14.62 -48.54
CA PRO A 4 17.01 14.22 -47.15
C PRO A 4 15.64 13.82 -46.59
N ARG A 5 15.57 12.58 -46.08
CA ARG A 5 14.41 12.01 -45.40
C ARG A 5 14.22 12.64 -44.01
N ARG A 6 13.01 13.13 -43.75
CA ARG A 6 12.46 13.44 -42.42
C ARG A 6 12.44 12.19 -41.55
N ARG A 7 12.93 12.27 -40.30
CA ARG A 7 12.63 11.47 -39.08
C ARG A 7 13.38 12.16 -37.92
N ASP A 8 12.88 12.38 -36.71
CA ASP A 8 11.63 12.05 -36.07
C ASP A 8 11.43 13.05 -34.92
N ARG A 9 10.23 13.63 -34.86
CA ARG A 9 9.68 14.26 -33.65
C ARG A 9 9.64 13.19 -32.56
N ARG A 10 10.60 13.18 -31.65
CA ARG A 10 10.38 12.56 -30.33
C ARG A 10 9.46 13.46 -29.53
N LEU A 11 8.15 13.23 -29.73
CA LEU A 11 7.13 13.57 -28.76
C LEU A 11 7.58 13.04 -27.41
N ALA A 12 7.87 13.96 -26.50
CA ALA A 12 7.96 13.68 -25.09
C ALA A 12 6.71 12.88 -24.72
N ARG A 13 6.90 11.60 -24.39
CA ARG A 13 5.88 10.82 -23.69
C ARG A 13 5.62 11.58 -22.39
N ARG A 14 4.54 12.35 -22.35
CA ARG A 14 3.94 12.78 -21.10
C ARG A 14 3.69 11.50 -20.31
N LEU A 15 4.49 11.26 -19.29
CA LEU A 15 4.15 10.31 -18.24
C LEU A 15 2.77 10.76 -17.73
N PRO A 16 1.76 9.89 -17.71
CA PRO A 16 0.52 10.19 -17.02
C PRO A 16 0.88 10.57 -15.59
N SER A 17 0.37 11.70 -15.11
CA SER A 17 0.54 12.12 -13.72
C SER A 17 0.04 10.99 -12.80
N GLU A 18 0.86 10.62 -11.80
CA GLU A 18 0.48 9.64 -10.74
C GLU A 18 -0.82 10.02 -10.01
N SER A 19 -1.28 11.26 -10.20
CA SER A 19 -2.49 11.87 -9.66
C SER A 19 -3.79 11.47 -10.40
N ALA A 20 -3.73 10.93 -11.62
CA ALA A 20 -4.92 10.90 -12.49
C ALA A 20 -5.88 9.72 -12.26
N GLN A 21 -5.60 8.76 -11.38
CA GLN A 21 -6.44 7.55 -11.30
C GLN A 21 -6.35 6.77 -9.98
N ARG A 22 -6.03 7.42 -8.85
CA ARG A 22 -6.35 6.84 -7.54
C ARG A 22 -7.87 6.81 -7.40
N ARG A 23 -8.49 5.70 -7.79
CA ARG A 23 -9.89 5.43 -7.47
C ARG A 23 -9.99 5.47 -5.95
N ALA A 24 -10.59 6.54 -5.44
CA ALA A 24 -11.02 6.66 -4.06
C ALA A 24 -11.71 5.36 -3.63
N PHE A 25 -11.07 4.59 -2.75
CA PHE A 25 -11.70 3.41 -2.19
C PHE A 25 -12.60 3.87 -1.05
N ARG A 26 -13.90 3.63 -1.18
CA ARG A 26 -14.83 3.84 -0.07
C ARG A 26 -14.84 2.62 0.81
N LEU A 27 -14.71 2.85 2.11
CA LEU A 27 -14.90 1.81 3.11
C LEU A 27 -16.33 1.22 2.98
N PRO A 28 -16.47 -0.11 3.15
CA PRO A 28 -17.78 -0.73 3.14
C PRO A 28 -18.56 -0.34 4.42
N ALA A 29 -19.37 0.70 4.33
CA ALA A 29 -20.24 1.24 5.40
C ALA A 29 -19.53 1.81 6.64
N GLU A 30 -20.29 2.55 7.46
CA GLU A 30 -19.84 2.98 8.79
C GLU A 30 -19.65 1.76 9.70
N GLY A 31 -18.52 1.70 10.41
CA GLY A 31 -18.16 0.61 11.30
C GLY A 31 -17.36 -0.51 10.66
N ALA A 32 -16.83 -0.33 9.44
CA ALA A 32 -16.02 -1.34 8.75
C ALA A 32 -14.83 -1.81 9.60
N ASP A 33 -14.68 -3.12 9.78
CA ASP A 33 -13.60 -3.74 10.52
C ASP A 33 -12.37 -3.87 9.63
N VAL A 34 -11.27 -3.23 10.02
CA VAL A 34 -10.06 -3.19 9.20
C VAL A 34 -8.82 -3.66 9.94
N VAL A 35 -7.95 -4.36 9.21
CA VAL A 35 -6.58 -4.63 9.66
C VAL A 35 -5.66 -3.56 9.11
N LEU A 36 -4.96 -2.85 9.98
CA LEU A 36 -3.98 -1.83 9.62
C LEU A 36 -2.57 -2.44 9.52
N VAL A 37 -1.90 -2.20 8.40
CA VAL A 37 -0.59 -2.78 8.10
C VAL A 37 0.45 -1.70 7.84
N GLY A 38 1.52 -1.74 8.62
CA GLY A 38 2.69 -0.88 8.49
C GLY A 38 3.88 -1.61 7.89
N TYR A 39 4.51 -1.01 6.88
CA TYR A 39 5.81 -1.44 6.37
C TYR A 39 6.81 -0.30 6.51
N PHE A 40 7.89 -0.53 7.25
CA PHE A 40 8.84 0.54 7.56
C PHE A 40 10.29 0.08 7.42
N SER A 41 11.15 0.98 6.95
CA SER A 41 12.60 0.80 7.08
C SER A 41 12.98 0.84 8.56
N ALA A 42 13.98 0.05 8.99
CA ALA A 42 14.48 0.13 10.37
C ALA A 42 15.13 1.50 10.71
N LYS A 43 15.40 2.34 9.70
CA LYS A 43 15.81 3.75 9.88
C LYS A 43 14.66 4.63 10.37
N GLN A 44 13.43 4.27 10.05
CA GLN A 44 12.23 4.98 10.47
C GLN A 44 11.90 4.60 11.92
N LYS A 45 11.98 5.57 12.81
CA LYS A 45 11.83 5.38 14.27
C LYS A 45 10.46 5.80 14.77
N ASP A 46 9.84 6.74 14.09
CA ASP A 46 8.50 7.30 14.29
C ASP A 46 7.37 6.38 13.76
N PHE A 47 7.65 5.11 13.49
CA PHE A 47 6.66 4.20 12.91
C PHE A 47 5.45 3.98 13.83
N GLU A 48 5.63 4.02 15.14
CA GLU A 48 4.53 3.92 16.11
C GLU A 48 3.60 5.13 16.01
N THR A 49 4.16 6.33 15.89
CA THR A 49 3.41 7.57 15.67
C THR A 49 2.63 7.52 14.36
N LEU A 50 3.23 6.99 13.29
CA LEU A 50 2.55 6.84 12.00
C LEU A 50 1.40 5.83 12.06
N MET A 51 1.59 4.70 12.76
CA MET A 51 0.51 3.73 12.97
C MET A 51 -0.63 4.31 13.82
N ALA A 52 -0.29 5.09 14.85
CA ALA A 52 -1.27 5.78 15.68
C ALA A 52 -2.06 6.84 14.87
N SER A 53 -1.38 7.68 14.10
CA SER A 53 -2.03 8.67 13.20
C SER A 53 -2.97 8.00 12.22
N ALA A 54 -2.50 6.95 11.55
CA ALA A 54 -3.31 6.17 10.61
C ALA A 54 -4.55 5.55 11.27
N THR A 55 -4.43 5.10 12.52
CA THR A 55 -5.58 4.59 13.29
C THR A 55 -6.60 5.70 13.58
N THR A 56 -6.13 6.87 14.01
CA THR A 56 -7.00 8.04 14.27
C THR A 56 -7.69 8.51 13.00
N GLU A 57 -6.96 8.59 11.89
CA GLU A 57 -7.52 8.94 10.58
C GLU A 57 -8.60 7.94 10.17
N LEU A 58 -8.32 6.64 10.21
CA LEU A 58 -9.32 5.61 9.88
C LEU A 58 -10.57 5.68 10.76
N ALA A 59 -10.41 5.95 12.05
CA ALA A 59 -11.55 6.15 12.96
C ALA A 59 -12.38 7.39 12.59
N ALA A 60 -11.74 8.49 12.16
CA ALA A 60 -12.44 9.68 11.68
C ALA A 60 -13.24 9.42 10.39
N HIS A 61 -12.82 8.45 9.57
CA HIS A 61 -13.57 7.97 8.40
C HIS A 61 -14.52 6.79 8.71
N GLY A 62 -14.81 6.55 9.99
CA GLY A 62 -15.81 5.56 10.42
C GLY A 62 -15.33 4.10 10.41
N ALA A 63 -14.04 3.83 10.23
CA ALA A 63 -13.49 2.48 10.31
C ALA A 63 -13.12 2.10 11.76
N ARG A 64 -13.19 0.81 12.08
CA ARG A 64 -12.66 0.24 13.33
C ARG A 64 -11.42 -0.59 13.05
N VAL A 65 -10.27 -0.16 13.57
CA VAL A 65 -9.03 -0.93 13.45
C VAL A 65 -9.07 -2.10 14.44
N VAL A 66 -9.32 -3.31 13.93
CA VAL A 66 -9.45 -4.53 14.75
C VAL A 66 -8.12 -5.25 14.98
N ALA A 67 -7.12 -5.00 14.14
CA ALA A 67 -5.76 -5.47 14.35
C ALA A 67 -4.72 -4.52 13.71
N GLN A 68 -3.53 -4.47 14.28
CA GLN A 68 -2.38 -3.74 13.73
C GLN A 68 -1.20 -4.68 13.54
N ILE A 69 -0.62 -4.67 12.34
CA ILE A 69 0.50 -5.53 11.98
C ILE A 69 1.62 -4.69 11.38
N VAL A 70 2.82 -4.82 11.94
CA VAL A 70 4.00 -4.10 11.44
C VAL A 70 5.05 -5.07 10.92
N GLN A 71 5.62 -4.77 9.75
CA GLN A 71 6.86 -5.38 9.28
C GLN A 71 7.93 -4.31 9.09
N ARG A 72 9.09 -4.55 9.69
CA ARG A 72 10.25 -3.66 9.57
C ARG A 72 11.35 -4.34 8.76
N ARG A 73 12.02 -3.59 7.89
CA ARG A 73 13.17 -4.08 7.12
C ARG A 73 14.49 -3.55 7.64
N GLY A 74 15.35 -4.49 8.04
CA GLY A 74 16.68 -4.23 8.56
C GLY A 74 17.78 -4.32 7.50
N VAL A 75 19.03 -4.10 7.93
CA VAL A 75 20.22 -4.29 7.10
C VAL A 75 20.43 -5.76 6.75
N SER A 76 20.01 -6.69 7.62
CA SER A 76 20.08 -8.14 7.41
C SER A 76 19.37 -8.61 6.14
N ASP A 77 18.42 -7.82 5.63
CA ASP A 77 17.59 -8.19 4.48
C ASP A 77 18.16 -7.67 3.15
N GLY A 78 19.50 -7.69 3.02
CA GLY A 78 20.22 -7.35 1.80
C GLY A 78 20.86 -5.98 1.78
N GLY A 79 21.27 -5.49 2.96
CA GLY A 79 22.11 -4.32 3.13
C GLY A 79 21.35 -3.00 3.23
N VAL A 80 22.09 -1.94 3.59
CA VAL A 80 21.55 -0.58 3.77
C VAL A 80 20.81 -0.08 2.53
N GLN A 81 21.27 -0.48 1.34
CA GLN A 81 20.68 -0.09 0.05
C GLN A 81 19.24 -0.60 -0.14
N LYS A 82 18.85 -1.72 0.50
CA LYS A 82 17.53 -2.33 0.32
C LYS A 82 16.53 -1.99 1.42
N MET A 83 16.94 -1.24 2.45
CA MET A 83 16.07 -0.94 3.60
C MET A 83 14.82 -0.14 3.23
N GLY A 84 14.88 0.68 2.17
CA GLY A 84 13.72 1.41 1.65
C GLY A 84 12.92 0.65 0.60
N LEU A 85 13.40 -0.52 0.14
CA LEU A 85 12.73 -1.28 -0.91
C LEU A 85 11.74 -2.28 -0.30
N PRO A 86 10.66 -2.62 -1.00
CA PRO A 86 9.80 -3.77 -0.68
C PRO A 86 10.58 -5.07 -0.50
N TYR A 87 10.16 -5.95 0.42
CA TYR A 87 10.62 -7.34 0.44
C TYR A 87 10.23 -8.07 -0.85
N SER A 88 9.08 -7.70 -1.40
CA SER A 88 8.53 -8.23 -2.64
C SER A 88 7.90 -7.11 -3.45
N SER A 89 8.25 -7.04 -4.73
CA SER A 89 7.61 -6.10 -5.68
C SER A 89 6.12 -6.39 -5.89
N ARG A 90 5.63 -7.56 -5.48
CA ARG A 90 4.22 -7.97 -5.62
C ARG A 90 3.40 -7.77 -4.37
N THR A 91 4.01 -7.82 -3.18
CA THR A 91 3.26 -7.86 -1.92
C THR A 91 3.70 -6.83 -0.90
N LEU A 92 4.75 -6.05 -1.17
CA LEU A 92 5.44 -5.17 -0.22
C LEU A 92 6.18 -5.92 0.91
N LEU A 93 5.43 -6.81 1.56
CA LEU A 93 5.81 -7.67 2.67
C LEU A 93 6.46 -8.98 2.22
N THR A 94 7.03 -9.71 3.19
CA THR A 94 7.36 -11.13 2.98
C THR A 94 6.08 -11.96 2.89
N TYR A 95 6.15 -13.09 2.19
CA TYR A 95 4.98 -13.98 2.03
C TYR A 95 4.46 -14.52 3.37
N GLY A 96 5.36 -14.84 4.32
CA GLY A 96 4.98 -15.24 5.67
C GLY A 96 4.18 -14.16 6.39
N LYS A 97 4.57 -12.89 6.25
CA LYS A 97 3.83 -11.78 6.82
C LYS A 97 2.46 -11.58 6.16
N VAL A 98 2.34 -11.80 4.85
CA VAL A 98 1.03 -11.78 4.18
C VAL A 98 0.10 -12.87 4.74
N ARG A 99 0.63 -14.05 5.07
CA ARG A 99 -0.16 -15.11 5.74
C ARG A 99 -0.58 -14.71 7.15
N GLU A 100 0.29 -14.08 7.93
CA GLU A 100 -0.08 -13.53 9.25
C GLU A 100 -1.20 -12.49 9.13
N VAL A 101 -1.13 -11.60 8.12
CA VAL A 101 -2.19 -10.62 7.85
C VAL A 101 -3.50 -11.33 7.49
N ALA A 102 -3.46 -12.32 6.59
CA ALA A 102 -4.65 -13.10 6.23
C ALA A 102 -5.30 -13.75 7.46
N GLN A 103 -4.49 -14.39 8.30
CA GLN A 103 -4.96 -15.03 9.53
C GLN A 103 -5.61 -14.03 10.50
N ALA A 104 -5.00 -12.85 10.70
CA ALA A 104 -5.57 -11.82 11.56
C ALA A 104 -6.92 -11.32 11.02
N CYS A 105 -7.03 -11.18 9.69
CA CYS A 105 -8.29 -10.80 9.08
C CYS A 105 -9.37 -11.87 9.24
N ASP A 106 -9.01 -13.15 9.13
CA ASP A 106 -9.95 -14.26 9.32
C ASP A 106 -10.42 -14.35 10.78
N GLN A 107 -9.52 -14.16 11.74
CA GLN A 107 -9.84 -14.17 13.17
C GLN A 107 -10.73 -13.00 13.60
N ALA A 108 -10.50 -11.82 13.02
CA ALA A 108 -11.24 -10.61 13.35
C ALA A 108 -12.45 -10.37 12.44
N ASN A 109 -12.71 -11.26 11.47
CA ASN A 109 -13.70 -11.06 10.42
C ASN A 109 -13.58 -9.68 9.72
N ALA A 110 -12.35 -9.28 9.40
CA ALA A 110 -12.08 -7.96 8.84
C ALA A 110 -12.57 -7.83 7.39
N ASP A 111 -13.19 -6.69 7.10
CA ASP A 111 -13.73 -6.30 5.80
C ASP A 111 -12.64 -5.91 4.81
N ALA A 112 -11.55 -5.29 5.30
CA ALA A 112 -10.46 -4.80 4.45
C ALA A 112 -9.11 -4.77 5.18
N VAL A 113 -8.04 -4.69 4.38
CA VAL A 113 -6.67 -4.48 4.84
C VAL A 113 -6.16 -3.14 4.34
N ILE A 114 -5.81 -2.26 5.28
CA ILE A 114 -5.32 -0.92 4.98
C ILE A 114 -3.81 -0.88 5.18
N PHE A 115 -3.08 -0.44 4.16
CA PHE A 115 -1.65 -0.24 4.23
C PHE A 115 -1.33 1.24 4.46
N VAL A 116 -0.53 1.53 5.49
CA VAL A 116 -0.01 2.89 5.71
C VAL A 116 0.83 3.33 4.50
N ALA A 117 1.60 2.41 3.92
CA ALA A 117 2.35 2.67 2.70
C ALA A 117 1.45 2.73 1.46
N SER A 118 1.78 3.63 0.52
CA SER A 118 1.18 3.61 -0.81
C SER A 118 1.53 2.31 -1.54
N LEU A 119 0.51 1.66 -2.07
CA LEU A 119 0.59 0.46 -2.88
C LEU A 119 0.55 0.87 -4.34
N THR A 120 1.38 0.23 -5.14
CA THR A 120 1.20 0.23 -6.59
C THR A 120 -0.06 -0.59 -6.95
N GLU A 121 -0.70 -0.30 -8.08
CA GLU A 121 -1.86 -1.09 -8.53
C GLU A 121 -1.56 -2.60 -8.60
N ARG A 122 -0.33 -2.95 -9.00
CA ARG A 122 0.11 -4.34 -9.05
C ARG A 122 0.11 -4.98 -7.67
N GLN A 123 0.64 -4.27 -6.67
CA GLN A 123 0.66 -4.76 -5.29
C GLN A 123 -0.75 -4.89 -4.76
N GLN A 124 -1.58 -3.87 -4.97
CA GLN A 124 -2.98 -3.86 -4.57
C GLN A 124 -3.73 -5.08 -5.10
N ARG A 125 -3.72 -5.31 -6.42
CA ARG A 125 -4.38 -6.46 -7.04
C ARG A 125 -3.86 -7.80 -6.53
N THR A 126 -2.54 -7.93 -6.37
CA THR A 126 -1.94 -9.18 -5.86
C THR A 126 -2.37 -9.43 -4.42
N LEU A 127 -2.27 -8.42 -3.56
CA LEU A 127 -2.63 -8.51 -2.15
C LEU A 127 -4.12 -8.81 -1.97
N THR A 128 -5.00 -8.13 -2.72
CA THR A 128 -6.44 -8.42 -2.71
C THR A 128 -6.73 -9.87 -3.10
N GLY A 129 -6.10 -10.37 -4.17
CA GLY A 129 -6.27 -11.77 -4.57
C GLY A 129 -5.75 -12.76 -3.53
N MET A 130 -4.67 -12.43 -2.83
CA MET A 130 -4.07 -13.29 -1.80
C MET A 130 -4.83 -13.26 -0.47
N LEU A 131 -5.41 -12.11 -0.10
CA LEU A 131 -6.09 -11.90 1.17
C LEU A 131 -7.59 -12.25 1.09
N GLY A 132 -8.14 -12.38 -0.13
CA GLY A 132 -9.57 -12.65 -0.35
C GLY A 132 -10.49 -11.45 -0.06
N ARG A 133 -9.91 -10.29 0.23
CA ARG A 133 -10.60 -9.06 0.64
C ARG A 133 -9.84 -7.82 0.14
N PRO A 134 -10.48 -6.65 0.03
CA PRO A 134 -9.83 -5.43 -0.42
C PRO A 134 -8.55 -5.14 0.37
N ALA A 135 -7.47 -4.87 -0.37
CA ALA A 135 -6.21 -4.38 0.17
C ALA A 135 -5.98 -3.01 -0.46
N VAL A 136 -5.85 -1.96 0.33
CA VAL A 136 -5.81 -0.58 -0.18
C VAL A 136 -4.81 0.26 0.60
N SER A 137 -4.37 1.38 0.03
CA SER A 137 -3.56 2.34 0.75
C SER A 137 -4.42 3.27 1.57
N LEU A 138 -3.91 3.69 2.72
CA LEU A 138 -4.51 4.73 3.55
C LEU A 138 -4.81 5.98 2.72
N SER A 139 -3.85 6.43 1.90
CA SER A 139 -4.01 7.59 1.02
C SER A 139 -5.18 7.49 0.04
N ASP A 140 -5.61 6.27 -0.33
CA ASP A 140 -6.72 6.08 -1.26
C ASP A 140 -8.09 6.19 -0.56
N ILE A 141 -8.11 6.04 0.77
CA ILE A 141 -9.28 6.29 1.61
C ILE A 141 -9.38 7.79 1.91
N LEU A 142 -8.26 8.41 2.29
CA LEU A 142 -8.24 9.85 2.63
C LEU A 142 -8.52 10.74 1.41
N ALA A 143 -8.23 10.26 0.20
CA ALA A 143 -8.54 10.97 -1.04
C ALA A 143 -10.02 10.81 -1.49
N ALA A 144 -10.82 10.04 -0.75
CA ALA A 144 -12.22 9.78 -1.08
C ALA A 144 -13.22 10.82 -0.53
N ASP A 145 -12.74 11.73 0.32
CA ASP A 145 -13.48 12.83 0.93
C ASP A 145 -13.45 14.11 0.08
#